data_AF-A0A3D1F552-F1
#
_entry.id   AF-A0A3D1F552-F1
#
_cell.length_a   1.000
_cell.length_b   1.000
_cell.length_c   1.000
_cell.angle_alpha   90.00
_cell.angle_beta   90.00
_cell.angle_gamma   90.00
#
_symmetry.space_group_name_H-M   'P 1'
#
loop_
_entity.id
_entity.type
_entity.pdbx_description
1 polymer ?
#
loop_
_entity_poly.entity_id
_entity_poly.type
_entity_poly.pdbx_seq_one_letter_code
_entity_poly.pdbx_strand_id
1 'polypeptide(L)'
;MPFASRFRIVAAWAIALCLLTTTLNAQQKRVTLTPQMLNNESKIGDADTLVDEQSLIIGPPAGEPVNHWRIGGQHNKSFPLHVTIDLGAQRKVSDLWLYDTNSKGDVVISAGSPGKWTQVATYDCGKYKTWAQIKIDTPTQYLRLSRMSPSANFSEIAIYEHTDEAWDAIQKKQQQLADEKRQREAARQAALEELKKRPLVDLGEPFGKAYLVDQIDCAQPAGDREFAEYPKGASQVRDILGQPTRVIDPVVGEGSYFTYRIGKNKLLQPGSTYILTVEYPEDAPRTIIVQNNGNETIRGFHTGPTVGDAFHSKYVDNLNESINTPISGKWETWKQMFHLHDRFPI
;
A
#
# COMPACT_ATOMS: atom_id res chain seq x y z
N MET A 1 -10.21 60.64 -5.08
CA MET A 1 -9.09 60.74 -4.13
C MET A 1 -9.01 59.45 -3.34
N PRO A 2 -7.98 58.61 -3.56
CA PRO A 2 -7.82 57.34 -2.86
C PRO A 2 -6.82 57.45 -1.70
N PHE A 3 -7.14 56.86 -0.56
CA PHE A 3 -6.22 56.51 0.53
C PHE A 3 -6.49 55.04 0.84
N ALA A 4 -5.55 54.14 0.51
CA ALA A 4 -4.62 53.50 1.46
C ALA A 4 -5.37 52.59 2.47
N SER A 5 -5.15 51.28 2.51
CA SER A 5 -3.85 50.67 2.79
C SER A 5 -3.80 49.22 2.30
N ARG A 6 -2.72 48.88 1.60
CA ARG A 6 -2.37 47.49 1.28
C ARG A 6 -1.47 46.99 2.41
N PHE A 7 -1.99 46.17 3.32
CA PHE A 7 -1.16 45.36 4.20
C PHE A 7 -0.51 44.26 3.37
N ARG A 8 0.78 44.43 3.05
CA ARG A 8 1.64 43.37 2.56
C ARG A 8 2.06 42.51 3.76
N ILE A 9 1.42 41.37 3.96
CA ILE A 9 2.00 40.30 4.77
C ILE A 9 3.07 39.64 3.90
N VAL A 10 4.33 39.97 4.17
CA VAL A 10 5.49 39.23 3.69
C VAL A 10 5.52 37.92 4.46
N ALA A 11 4.95 36.86 3.88
CA ALA A 11 5.18 35.51 4.35
C ALA A 11 6.61 35.12 3.97
N ALA A 12 7.54 35.26 4.91
CA ALA A 12 8.88 34.69 4.81
C ALA A 12 8.76 33.17 4.86
N TRP A 13 8.67 32.53 3.71
CA TRP A 13 8.90 31.10 3.56
C TRP A 13 10.39 30.85 3.78
N ALA A 14 10.77 30.51 5.00
CA ALA A 14 12.05 29.87 5.28
C ALA A 14 12.02 28.47 4.66
N ILE A 15 12.40 28.37 3.38
CA ILE A 15 12.76 27.09 2.77
C ILE A 15 14.08 26.70 3.45
N ALA A 16 13.98 25.93 4.53
CA ALA A 16 15.08 25.11 5.00
C ALA A 16 15.30 24.04 3.94
N LEU A 17 16.11 24.38 2.93
CA LEU A 17 16.67 23.44 1.99
C LEU A 17 17.67 22.60 2.79
N CYS A 18 17.17 21.59 3.50
CA CYS A 18 17.99 20.46 3.92
C CYS A 18 18.57 19.88 2.63
N LEU A 19 19.82 20.23 2.36
CA LEU A 19 20.71 19.47 1.49
C LEU A 19 20.80 18.07 2.09
N LEU A 20 19.82 17.22 1.75
CA LEU A 20 20.02 15.79 1.66
C LEU A 20 21.02 15.63 0.53
N THR A 21 22.30 15.76 0.86
CA THR A 21 23.35 15.08 0.11
C THR A 21 23.06 13.60 0.28
N THR A 22 22.19 13.06 -0.58
CA THR A 22 22.16 11.63 -0.83
C THR A 22 23.51 11.34 -1.47
N THR A 23 24.51 11.00 -0.66
CA THR A 23 25.61 10.19 -1.16
C THR A 23 24.92 8.97 -1.74
N LEU A 24 24.96 8.81 -3.07
CA LEU A 24 24.65 7.55 -3.73
C LEU A 24 25.72 6.56 -3.28
N ASN A 25 25.59 6.07 -2.04
CA ASN A 25 26.34 4.91 -1.60
C ASN A 25 25.83 3.75 -2.44
N ALA A 26 26.75 3.04 -3.07
CA ALA A 26 26.41 1.79 -3.72
C ALA A 26 25.70 0.91 -2.67
N GLN A 27 24.43 0.54 -2.92
CA GLN A 27 23.64 -0.27 -1.99
C GLN A 27 24.21 -1.69 -1.83
N GLN A 28 25.17 -2.04 -2.68
CA GLN A 28 25.75 -3.36 -2.80
C GLN A 28 27.25 -3.24 -3.04
N LYS A 29 27.96 -4.25 -2.55
CA LYS A 29 29.40 -4.41 -2.74
C LYS A 29 29.67 -5.78 -3.34
N ARG A 30 30.56 -5.85 -4.34
CA ARG A 30 30.98 -7.13 -4.91
C ARG A 30 31.84 -7.89 -3.90
N VAL A 31 31.56 -9.18 -3.73
CA VAL A 31 32.42 -10.13 -3.03
C VAL A 31 33.46 -10.62 -4.05
N THR A 32 34.75 -10.40 -3.77
CA THR A 32 35.82 -10.95 -4.61
C THR A 32 35.86 -12.46 -4.44
N LEU A 33 35.58 -13.20 -5.51
CA LEU A 33 35.66 -14.66 -5.52
C LEU A 33 37.06 -15.11 -5.96
N THR A 34 37.50 -16.25 -5.44
CA THR A 34 38.71 -16.95 -5.90
C THR A 34 38.41 -18.44 -6.06
N PRO A 35 39.16 -19.18 -6.89
CA PRO A 35 38.95 -20.62 -7.07
C PRO A 35 38.95 -21.44 -5.76
N GLN A 36 39.71 -21.01 -4.75
CA GLN A 36 39.77 -21.70 -3.44
C GLN A 36 38.46 -21.62 -2.65
N MET A 37 37.56 -20.70 -3.02
CA MET A 37 36.22 -20.59 -2.45
C MET A 37 35.25 -21.62 -3.04
N LEU A 38 35.62 -22.26 -4.15
CA LEU A 38 34.78 -23.25 -4.83
C LEU A 38 35.17 -24.66 -4.38
N ASN A 39 34.15 -25.44 -4.07
CA ASN A 39 34.25 -26.88 -3.85
C ASN A 39 33.37 -27.59 -4.87
N ASN A 40 34.00 -28.18 -5.89
CA ASN A 40 33.30 -29.03 -6.86
C ASN A 40 32.93 -30.36 -6.20
N GLU A 41 31.72 -30.43 -5.63
CA GLU A 41 31.21 -31.62 -4.93
C GLU A 41 31.18 -32.85 -5.82
N SER A 42 30.92 -32.67 -7.11
CA SER A 42 30.82 -33.75 -8.08
C SER A 42 32.18 -34.28 -8.54
N LYS A 43 33.25 -33.49 -8.37
CA LYS A 43 34.58 -33.73 -8.96
C LYS A 43 34.55 -33.96 -10.48
N ILE A 44 33.51 -33.47 -11.14
CA ILE A 44 33.30 -33.57 -12.60
C ILE A 44 33.40 -32.18 -13.20
N GLY A 45 34.22 -32.06 -14.24
CA GLY A 45 34.47 -30.81 -14.95
C GLY A 45 35.21 -29.76 -14.13
N ASP A 46 35.41 -28.60 -14.75
CA ASP A 46 36.33 -27.57 -14.25
C ASP A 46 35.57 -26.41 -13.62
N ALA A 47 34.95 -26.62 -12.46
CA ALA A 47 34.11 -25.60 -11.81
C ALA A 47 34.88 -24.33 -11.43
N ASP A 48 36.20 -24.41 -11.28
CA ASP A 48 37.08 -23.28 -10.95
C ASP A 48 37.05 -22.18 -12.03
N THR A 49 36.69 -22.54 -13.26
CA THR A 49 36.48 -21.60 -14.39
C THR A 49 35.24 -20.72 -14.24
N LEU A 50 34.46 -20.86 -13.17
CA LEU A 50 33.35 -19.96 -12.89
C LEU A 50 33.80 -18.63 -12.28
N VAL A 51 35.06 -18.55 -11.84
CA VAL A 51 35.63 -17.41 -11.09
C VAL A 51 37.04 -17.05 -11.56
N ASP A 52 37.46 -17.46 -12.75
CA ASP A 52 38.82 -17.20 -13.25
C ASP A 52 38.93 -15.86 -14.00
N GLU A 53 37.82 -15.26 -14.44
CA GLU A 53 37.79 -13.97 -15.12
C GLU A 53 37.23 -12.82 -14.24
N GLN A 54 37.25 -12.99 -12.91
CA GLN A 54 36.74 -12.02 -11.91
C GLN A 54 37.30 -10.59 -12.05
N SER A 55 38.52 -10.43 -12.58
CA SER A 55 39.16 -9.13 -12.78
C SER A 55 38.54 -8.33 -13.94
N LEU A 56 37.84 -8.99 -14.86
CA LEU A 56 37.18 -8.36 -16.01
C LEU A 56 35.83 -7.72 -15.64
N ILE A 57 35.28 -8.07 -14.48
CA ILE A 57 34.02 -7.52 -13.99
C ILE A 57 34.28 -6.10 -13.44
N ILE A 58 33.64 -5.07 -14.02
CA ILE A 58 33.75 -3.67 -13.55
C ILE A 58 32.34 -3.10 -13.38
N GLY A 59 31.98 -2.66 -12.16
CA GLY A 59 30.62 -2.18 -11.86
C GLY A 59 29.61 -3.33 -11.76
N PRO A 60 28.35 -3.15 -12.22
CA PRO A 60 27.49 -4.28 -12.57
C PRO A 60 28.20 -5.18 -13.59
N PRO A 61 28.04 -6.51 -13.54
CA PRO A 61 28.78 -7.39 -14.44
C PRO A 61 28.55 -7.06 -15.92
N ALA A 62 29.66 -6.88 -16.64
CA ALA A 62 29.73 -6.52 -18.05
C ALA A 62 30.86 -7.33 -18.72
N GLY A 63 30.92 -7.31 -20.05
CA GLY A 63 31.89 -8.08 -20.83
C GLY A 63 31.39 -9.48 -21.22
N GLU A 64 32.23 -10.23 -21.94
CA GLU A 64 31.95 -11.59 -22.43
C GLU A 64 33.02 -12.57 -21.92
N PRO A 65 32.83 -13.17 -20.73
CA PRO A 65 33.71 -14.24 -20.26
C PRO A 65 33.70 -15.42 -21.23
N VAL A 66 34.85 -16.05 -21.41
CA VAL A 66 35.10 -17.10 -22.42
C VAL A 66 35.27 -18.48 -21.80
N ASN A 67 35.78 -18.57 -20.57
CA ASN A 67 35.97 -19.84 -19.88
C ASN A 67 34.67 -20.24 -19.18
N HIS A 68 34.32 -21.53 -19.24
CA HIS A 68 33.06 -22.02 -18.69
C HIS A 68 33.22 -23.37 -18.02
N TRP A 69 32.30 -23.68 -17.11
CA TRP A 69 32.26 -24.96 -16.40
C TRP A 69 32.01 -26.11 -17.38
N ARG A 70 33.11 -26.63 -17.93
CA ARG A 70 33.11 -27.57 -19.04
C ARG A 70 32.85 -28.98 -18.52
N ILE A 71 31.77 -29.59 -19.01
CA ILE A 71 31.39 -30.96 -18.68
C ILE A 71 31.55 -31.81 -19.94
N GLY A 72 32.40 -32.83 -19.87
CA GLY A 72 32.56 -33.79 -20.97
C GLY A 72 31.27 -34.58 -21.21
N GLY A 73 30.93 -34.85 -22.48
CA GLY A 73 29.66 -35.51 -22.86
C GLY A 73 29.46 -36.90 -22.25
N GLN A 74 30.54 -37.57 -21.83
CA GLN A 74 30.48 -38.83 -21.08
C GLN A 74 29.75 -38.71 -19.73
N HIS A 75 29.60 -37.49 -19.19
CA HIS A 75 28.94 -37.21 -17.91
C HIS A 75 27.50 -36.72 -18.05
N ASN A 76 26.89 -36.81 -19.25
CA ASN A 76 25.52 -36.33 -19.50
C ASN A 76 24.45 -37.00 -18.61
N LYS A 77 24.74 -38.17 -18.04
CA LYS A 77 23.85 -38.89 -17.10
C LYS A 77 24.15 -38.62 -15.62
N SER A 78 25.13 -37.77 -15.32
CA SER A 78 25.60 -37.50 -13.96
C SER A 78 24.99 -36.25 -13.33
N PHE A 79 24.12 -35.54 -14.04
CA PHE A 79 23.40 -34.37 -13.52
C PHE A 79 22.34 -34.77 -12.47
N PRO A 80 22.08 -33.92 -11.45
CA PRO A 80 22.64 -32.58 -11.26
C PRO A 80 24.09 -32.59 -10.79
N LEU A 81 24.86 -31.61 -11.27
CA LEU A 81 26.23 -31.37 -10.82
C LEU A 81 26.25 -30.16 -9.89
N HIS A 82 27.05 -30.23 -8.84
CA HIS A 82 27.02 -29.26 -7.76
C HIS A 82 28.38 -28.63 -7.51
N VAL A 83 28.38 -27.32 -7.31
CA VAL A 83 29.51 -26.58 -6.76
C VAL A 83 29.03 -25.80 -5.54
N THR A 84 29.72 -25.98 -4.43
CA THR A 84 29.56 -25.16 -3.23
C THR A 84 30.52 -23.98 -3.32
N ILE A 85 30.05 -22.79 -2.96
CA ILE A 85 30.83 -21.56 -2.85
C ILE A 85 30.87 -21.19 -1.36
N ASP A 86 32.05 -21.23 -0.75
CA ASP A 86 32.31 -20.76 0.62
C ASP A 86 32.75 -19.30 0.59
N LEU A 87 31.91 -18.41 1.10
CA LEU A 87 32.16 -16.97 1.13
C LEU A 87 33.16 -16.55 2.24
N GLY A 88 33.67 -17.51 3.01
CA GLY A 88 34.65 -17.36 4.08
C GLY A 88 34.11 -16.77 5.38
N ALA A 89 32.91 -16.17 5.34
CA ALA A 89 32.21 -15.62 6.48
C ALA A 89 30.71 -15.53 6.17
N GLN A 90 29.91 -15.29 7.21
CA GLN A 90 28.50 -14.93 7.05
C GLN A 90 28.39 -13.59 6.30
N ARG A 91 27.73 -13.58 5.14
CA ARG A 91 27.54 -12.39 4.30
C ARG A 91 26.07 -12.15 4.01
N LYS A 92 25.69 -10.88 3.91
CA LYS A 92 24.35 -10.41 3.54
C LYS A 92 24.18 -10.48 2.02
N VAL A 93 24.23 -11.66 1.43
CA VAL A 93 24.21 -11.85 -0.02
C VAL A 93 22.97 -11.20 -0.63
N SER A 94 23.18 -10.25 -1.53
CA SER A 94 22.11 -9.54 -2.22
C SER A 94 21.78 -10.21 -3.55
N ASP A 95 22.81 -10.50 -4.35
CA ASP A 95 22.66 -10.98 -5.72
C ASP A 95 23.73 -11.99 -6.08
N LEU A 96 23.30 -12.93 -6.90
CA LEU A 96 24.18 -13.72 -7.73
C LEU A 96 23.96 -13.30 -9.18
N TRP A 97 25.04 -13.03 -9.88
CA TRP A 97 25.05 -12.88 -11.32
C TRP A 97 25.68 -14.10 -11.93
N LEU A 98 25.14 -14.56 -13.05
CA LEU A 98 25.77 -15.56 -13.89
C LEU A 98 25.80 -15.08 -15.33
N TYR A 99 26.86 -15.41 -16.06
CA TYR A 99 26.93 -15.15 -17.49
C TYR A 99 26.34 -16.32 -18.26
N ASP A 100 25.13 -16.12 -18.77
CA ASP A 100 24.41 -17.10 -19.57
C ASP A 100 24.99 -17.11 -21.00
N THR A 101 25.15 -18.31 -21.53
CA THR A 101 25.87 -18.55 -22.79
C THR A 101 24.93 -19.05 -23.86
N ASN A 102 24.87 -20.36 -24.10
CA ASN A 102 24.08 -20.98 -25.14
C ASN A 102 23.38 -22.23 -24.62
N SER A 103 22.27 -22.61 -25.25
CA SER A 103 21.36 -23.68 -24.81
C SER A 103 20.46 -23.27 -23.64
N LYS A 104 19.63 -24.21 -23.15
CA LYS A 104 18.63 -23.95 -22.12
C LYS A 104 18.67 -24.98 -21.01
N GLY A 105 18.31 -24.57 -19.80
CA GLY A 105 18.14 -25.48 -18.67
C GLY A 105 18.38 -24.80 -17.33
N ASP A 106 17.95 -25.47 -16.27
CA ASP A 106 17.92 -24.84 -14.96
C ASP A 106 19.28 -24.90 -14.22
N VAL A 107 19.57 -23.79 -13.55
CA VAL A 107 20.52 -23.69 -12.46
C VAL A 107 19.74 -23.39 -11.19
N VAL A 108 19.84 -24.28 -10.20
CA VAL A 108 19.24 -24.08 -8.89
C VAL A 108 20.27 -23.49 -7.94
N ILE A 109 19.90 -22.41 -7.26
CA ILE A 109 20.73 -21.70 -6.29
C ILE A 109 20.17 -21.96 -4.90
N SER A 110 21.00 -22.50 -4.03
CA SER A 110 20.65 -22.78 -2.63
C SER A 110 21.59 -22.05 -1.68
N ALA A 111 21.07 -21.68 -0.51
CA ALA A 111 21.82 -21.12 0.61
C ALA A 111 21.69 -22.03 1.84
N GLY A 112 22.68 -22.00 2.75
CA GLY A 112 22.65 -22.80 3.96
C GLY A 112 24.03 -23.27 4.38
N SER A 113 24.16 -24.59 4.60
CA SER A 113 25.43 -25.22 4.96
C SER A 113 25.59 -26.55 4.21
N PRO A 114 26.81 -27.07 4.04
CA PRO A 114 27.02 -28.38 3.44
C PRO A 114 26.14 -29.46 4.09
N GLY A 115 25.31 -30.11 3.27
CA GLY A 115 24.34 -31.14 3.71
C GLY A 115 22.99 -30.62 4.22
N LYS A 116 22.80 -29.30 4.35
CA LYS A 116 21.55 -28.64 4.74
C LYS A 116 21.30 -27.42 3.87
N TRP A 117 20.71 -27.66 2.71
CA TRP A 117 20.49 -26.66 1.67
C TRP A 117 19.02 -26.25 1.59
N THR A 118 18.77 -24.95 1.52
CA THR A 118 17.47 -24.38 1.18
C THR A 118 17.58 -23.69 -0.17
N GLN A 119 16.73 -24.07 -1.12
CA GLN A 119 16.65 -23.40 -2.41
C GLN A 119 16.18 -21.95 -2.22
N VAL A 120 16.95 -20.99 -2.73
CA VAL A 120 16.66 -19.55 -2.64
C VAL A 120 16.28 -18.94 -3.98
N ALA A 121 16.75 -19.54 -5.08
CA ALA A 121 16.38 -19.11 -6.43
C ALA A 121 16.55 -20.24 -7.46
N THR A 122 15.95 -20.05 -8.62
CA THR A 122 16.19 -20.87 -9.82
C THR A 122 16.34 -19.93 -11.00
N TYR A 123 17.29 -20.23 -11.87
CA TYR A 123 17.52 -19.51 -13.10
C TYR A 123 17.39 -20.47 -14.29
N ASP A 124 16.53 -20.12 -15.25
CA ASP A 124 16.38 -20.84 -16.52
C ASP A 124 17.34 -20.23 -17.55
N CYS A 125 18.40 -20.96 -17.88
CA CYS A 125 19.33 -20.57 -18.95
C CYS A 125 18.59 -20.50 -20.30
N GLY A 126 19.00 -19.58 -21.14
CA GLY A 126 18.41 -19.36 -22.46
C GLY A 126 18.58 -17.96 -23.01
N LYS A 127 19.27 -17.07 -22.28
CA LYS A 127 19.63 -15.74 -22.76
C LYS A 127 21.03 -15.78 -23.33
N TYR A 128 21.14 -15.52 -24.64
CA TYR A 128 22.40 -15.66 -25.35
C TYR A 128 23.42 -14.59 -24.93
N LYS A 129 24.57 -15.02 -24.41
CA LYS A 129 25.74 -14.18 -24.12
C LYS A 129 25.43 -12.94 -23.27
N THR A 130 24.78 -13.14 -22.12
CA THR A 130 24.43 -12.02 -21.23
C THR A 130 24.61 -12.37 -19.76
N TRP A 131 25.03 -11.36 -19.01
CA TRP A 131 24.93 -11.39 -17.56
C TRP A 131 23.47 -11.36 -17.13
N ALA A 132 23.11 -12.25 -16.22
CA ALA A 132 21.78 -12.35 -15.64
C ALA A 132 21.86 -12.19 -14.13
N GLN A 133 21.09 -11.24 -13.62
CA GLN A 133 20.95 -10.97 -12.19
C GLN A 133 19.91 -11.90 -11.56
N ILE A 134 20.28 -12.51 -10.44
CA ILE A 134 19.42 -13.37 -9.63
C ILE A 134 19.44 -12.81 -8.21
N LYS A 135 18.26 -12.38 -7.73
CA LYS A 135 18.07 -11.86 -6.38
C LYS A 135 18.14 -13.01 -5.37
N ILE A 136 18.94 -12.83 -4.32
CA ILE A 136 19.15 -13.81 -3.26
C ILE A 136 18.64 -13.29 -1.90
N ASP A 137 18.99 -12.04 -1.56
CA ASP A 137 18.57 -11.34 -0.33
C ASP A 137 18.58 -12.20 0.95
N THR A 138 19.60 -13.06 1.09
CA THR A 138 19.69 -14.07 2.15
C THR A 138 21.07 -14.01 2.82
N PRO A 139 21.14 -13.81 4.15
CA PRO A 139 22.40 -13.93 4.87
C PRO A 139 22.90 -15.37 4.83
N THR A 140 24.06 -15.62 4.24
CA THR A 140 24.65 -16.95 4.19
C THR A 140 26.17 -16.89 4.10
N GLN A 141 26.84 -17.93 4.57
CA GLN A 141 28.25 -18.17 4.24
C GLN A 141 28.40 -19.06 3.01
N TYR A 142 27.47 -19.99 2.80
CA TYR A 142 27.55 -20.95 1.72
C TYR A 142 26.44 -20.72 0.71
N LEU A 143 26.82 -20.72 -0.56
CA LEU A 143 25.91 -20.91 -1.68
C LEU A 143 26.22 -22.24 -2.35
N ARG A 144 25.21 -22.84 -2.99
CA ARG A 144 25.39 -24.01 -3.85
C ARG A 144 24.71 -23.74 -5.18
N LEU A 145 25.47 -23.89 -6.25
CA LEU A 145 24.93 -23.91 -7.60
C LEU A 145 24.77 -25.36 -8.03
N SER A 146 23.56 -25.70 -8.44
CA SER A 146 23.21 -27.01 -8.96
C SER A 146 22.83 -26.86 -10.42
N ARG A 147 23.73 -27.28 -11.30
CA ARG A 147 23.44 -27.36 -12.73
C ARG A 147 22.57 -28.58 -12.95
N MET A 148 21.33 -28.39 -13.40
CA MET A 148 20.33 -29.46 -13.43
C MET A 148 20.40 -30.31 -14.70
N SER A 149 21.04 -29.81 -15.76
CA SER A 149 21.10 -30.50 -17.05
C SER A 149 22.39 -30.18 -17.81
N PRO A 150 22.77 -31.02 -18.80
CA PRO A 150 23.89 -30.71 -19.69
C PRO A 150 23.68 -29.45 -20.53
N SER A 151 22.46 -28.95 -20.64
CA SER A 151 22.12 -27.78 -21.47
C SER A 151 22.04 -26.46 -20.68
N ALA A 152 22.15 -26.51 -19.35
CA ALA A 152 22.26 -25.33 -18.48
C ALA A 152 23.71 -24.78 -18.50
N ASN A 153 24.11 -24.13 -19.59
CA ASN A 153 25.48 -23.63 -19.77
C ASN A 153 25.62 -22.17 -19.32
N PHE A 154 26.60 -21.93 -18.46
CA PHE A 154 27.02 -20.59 -18.02
C PHE A 154 28.53 -20.60 -17.81
N SER A 155 29.15 -19.43 -17.85
CA SER A 155 30.61 -19.31 -17.92
C SER A 155 31.24 -18.73 -16.66
N GLU A 156 30.71 -17.61 -16.16
CA GLU A 156 31.28 -16.86 -15.03
C GLU A 156 30.17 -16.47 -14.04
N ILE A 157 30.50 -16.30 -12.77
CA ILE A 157 29.58 -15.81 -11.74
C ILE A 157 30.12 -14.57 -11.02
N ALA A 158 29.22 -13.74 -10.48
CA ALA A 158 29.60 -12.65 -9.58
C ALA A 158 28.64 -12.62 -8.38
N ILE A 159 29.17 -12.41 -7.17
CA ILE A 159 28.36 -12.34 -5.96
C ILE A 159 28.45 -10.93 -5.39
N TYR A 160 27.30 -10.39 -5.00
CA TYR A 160 27.19 -9.11 -4.32
C TYR A 160 26.56 -9.30 -2.94
N GLU A 161 26.99 -8.48 -1.99
CA GLU A 161 26.39 -8.37 -0.66
C GLU A 161 25.80 -6.96 -0.49
N HIS A 162 24.73 -6.87 0.30
CA HIS A 162 24.21 -5.58 0.76
C HIS A 162 25.27 -4.89 1.62
N THR A 163 25.37 -3.56 1.51
CA THR A 163 26.08 -2.80 2.56
C THR A 163 25.31 -2.88 3.88
N ASP A 164 25.97 -2.55 4.98
CA ASP A 164 25.32 -2.55 6.29
C ASP A 164 24.11 -1.60 6.31
N GLU A 165 24.24 -0.42 5.71
CA GLU A 165 23.15 0.56 5.63
C GLU A 165 21.98 0.06 4.77
N ALA A 166 22.28 -0.58 3.63
CA ALA A 166 21.25 -1.13 2.75
C ALA A 166 20.51 -2.28 3.44
N TRP A 167 21.23 -3.15 4.15
CA TRP A 167 20.63 -4.24 4.90
C TRP A 167 19.76 -3.74 6.04
N ASP A 168 20.22 -2.75 6.81
CA ASP A 168 19.45 -2.15 7.90
C ASP A 168 18.16 -1.50 7.37
N ALA A 169 18.22 -0.85 6.20
CA ALA A 169 17.04 -0.29 5.55
C ALA A 169 16.04 -1.39 5.14
N ILE A 170 16.52 -2.52 4.60
CA ILE A 170 15.68 -3.69 4.28
C ILE A 170 15.03 -4.24 5.55
N GLN A 171 15.78 -4.44 6.62
CA GLN A 171 15.26 -4.95 7.89
C GLN A 171 14.20 -4.02 8.49
N LYS A 172 14.45 -2.70 8.50
CA LYS A 172 13.46 -1.71 8.95
C LYS A 172 12.18 -1.76 8.13
N LYS A 173 12.28 -1.87 6.80
CA LYS A 173 11.11 -2.00 5.93
C LYS A 173 10.33 -3.28 6.20
N GLN A 174 11.02 -4.41 6.38
CA GLN A 174 10.36 -5.68 6.72
C GLN A 174 9.67 -5.62 8.08
N GLN A 175 10.30 -4.99 9.07
CA GLN A 175 9.68 -4.78 10.38
C GLN A 175 8.45 -3.88 10.28
N GLN A 176 8.53 -2.77 9.54
CA GLN A 176 7.38 -1.88 9.30
C GLN A 176 6.22 -2.62 8.64
N LEU A 177 6.48 -3.40 7.59
CA LEU A 177 5.45 -4.21 6.92
C LEU A 177 4.84 -5.27 7.85
N ALA A 178 5.66 -5.89 8.71
CA ALA A 178 5.20 -6.87 9.68
C ALA A 178 4.33 -6.22 10.76
N ASP A 179 4.71 -5.03 11.24
CA ASP A 179 3.96 -4.27 12.22
C ASP A 179 2.64 -3.74 11.62
N GLU A 180 2.65 -3.22 10.39
CA GLU A 180 1.45 -2.82 9.64
C GLU A 180 0.49 -4.01 9.44
N LYS A 181 1.02 -5.17 9.06
CA LYS A 181 0.22 -6.40 8.91
C LYS A 181 -0.40 -6.81 10.24
N ARG A 182 0.38 -6.77 11.33
CA ARG A 182 -0.11 -7.09 12.69
C ARG A 182 -1.20 -6.12 13.13
N GLN A 183 -1.01 -4.82 12.90
CA GLN A 183 -2.02 -3.80 13.22
C GLN A 183 -3.28 -4.00 12.39
N ARG A 184 -3.17 -4.29 11.09
CA ARG A 184 -4.33 -4.59 10.23
C ARG A 184 -5.08 -5.82 10.70
N GLU A 185 -4.38 -6.88 11.07
CA GLU A 185 -4.99 -8.11 11.58
C GLU A 185 -5.69 -7.88 12.93
N ALA A 186 -5.06 -7.15 13.84
CA ALA A 186 -5.68 -6.76 15.11
C ALA A 186 -6.92 -5.89 14.90
N ALA A 187 -6.87 -4.90 14.00
CA ALA A 187 -8.01 -4.06 13.65
C ALA A 187 -9.14 -4.88 13.03
N ARG A 188 -8.82 -5.83 12.14
CA ARG A 188 -9.79 -6.76 11.55
C ARG A 188 -10.46 -7.63 12.62
N GLN A 189 -9.69 -8.18 13.56
CA GLN A 189 -10.22 -9.00 14.63
C GLN A 189 -11.13 -8.18 15.56
N ALA A 190 -10.71 -6.97 15.95
CA ALA A 190 -11.53 -6.06 16.73
C ALA A 190 -12.85 -5.72 16.01
N ALA A 191 -12.80 -5.49 14.71
CA ALA A 191 -13.99 -5.21 13.90
C ALA A 191 -14.92 -6.43 13.78
N LEU A 192 -14.39 -7.65 13.71
CA LEU A 192 -15.19 -8.88 13.74
C LEU A 192 -15.90 -9.07 15.07
N GLU A 193 -15.23 -8.78 16.19
CA GLU A 193 -15.85 -8.83 17.53
C GLU A 193 -16.90 -7.74 17.73
N GLU A 194 -16.69 -6.55 17.16
CA GLU A 194 -17.67 -5.48 17.15
C GLU A 194 -18.89 -5.83 16.30
N LEU A 195 -18.70 -6.40 15.11
CA LEU A 195 -19.77 -6.84 14.21
C LEU A 195 -20.76 -7.78 14.91
N LYS A 196 -20.26 -8.73 15.71
CA LYS A 196 -21.09 -9.67 16.49
C LYS A 196 -21.97 -9.00 17.54
N LYS A 197 -21.62 -7.79 17.98
CA LYS A 197 -22.28 -7.05 19.06
C LYS A 197 -23.24 -5.96 18.56
N ARG A 198 -23.35 -5.78 17.25
CA ARG A 198 -24.18 -4.71 16.68
C ARG A 198 -25.65 -4.91 17.07
N PRO A 199 -26.30 -3.89 17.65
CA PRO A 199 -27.71 -3.99 17.96
C PRO A 199 -28.54 -3.97 16.68
N LEU A 200 -29.68 -4.67 16.72
CA LEU A 200 -30.69 -4.56 15.69
C LEU A 200 -31.57 -3.34 15.98
N VAL A 201 -31.61 -2.38 15.06
CA VAL A 201 -32.42 -1.16 15.16
C VAL A 201 -33.58 -1.23 14.19
N ASP A 202 -34.72 -0.66 14.60
CA ASP A 202 -35.90 -0.54 13.75
C ASP A 202 -35.86 0.79 13.00
N LEU A 203 -35.76 0.71 11.67
CA LEU A 203 -35.74 1.86 10.79
C LEU A 203 -37.15 2.20 10.28
N GLY A 204 -38.20 1.47 10.70
CA GLY A 204 -39.56 1.66 10.22
C GLY A 204 -39.73 1.35 8.73
N GLU A 205 -40.95 1.54 8.22
CA GLU A 205 -41.24 1.35 6.80
C GLU A 205 -40.49 2.37 5.92
N PRO A 206 -40.02 1.98 4.72
CA PRO A 206 -40.11 0.65 4.09
C PRO A 206 -38.96 -0.31 4.46
N PHE A 207 -38.11 0.02 5.43
CA PHE A 207 -36.81 -0.65 5.64
C PHE A 207 -36.83 -1.74 6.71
N GLY A 208 -37.74 -1.67 7.68
CA GLY A 208 -37.82 -2.60 8.79
C GLY A 208 -36.57 -2.55 9.67
N LYS A 209 -36.10 -3.72 10.13
CA LYS A 209 -34.98 -3.82 11.08
C LYS A 209 -33.64 -4.06 10.39
N ALA A 210 -32.59 -3.38 10.84
CA ALA A 210 -31.21 -3.55 10.35
C ALA A 210 -30.19 -3.48 11.49
N TYR A 211 -29.00 -4.05 11.28
CA TYR A 211 -27.91 -3.94 12.26
C TYR A 211 -27.29 -2.53 12.21
N LEU A 212 -27.16 -1.89 13.38
CA LEU A 212 -26.51 -0.59 13.49
C LEU A 212 -24.99 -0.73 13.28
N VAL A 213 -24.50 -0.14 12.19
CA VAL A 213 -23.09 -0.19 11.80
C VAL A 213 -22.25 0.84 12.55
N ASP A 214 -22.75 2.07 12.64
CA ASP A 214 -22.07 3.21 13.25
C ASP A 214 -23.12 4.28 13.58
N GLN A 215 -22.86 5.06 14.62
CA GLN A 215 -23.73 6.15 15.07
C GLN A 215 -22.86 7.34 15.48
N ILE A 216 -23.30 8.53 15.10
CA ILE A 216 -22.61 9.78 15.40
C ILE A 216 -23.60 10.70 16.08
N ASP A 217 -23.28 11.05 17.33
CA ASP A 217 -23.90 12.20 17.99
C ASP A 217 -23.14 13.45 17.54
N CYS A 218 -23.76 14.22 16.64
CA CYS A 218 -23.14 15.43 16.09
C CYS A 218 -22.92 16.51 17.15
N ALA A 219 -23.61 16.48 18.30
CA ALA A 219 -23.42 17.45 19.38
C ALA A 219 -22.13 17.20 20.17
N GLN A 220 -21.57 15.98 20.13
CA GLN A 220 -20.33 15.65 20.81
C GLN A 220 -19.09 16.03 19.99
N PRO A 221 -17.92 16.20 20.64
CA PRO A 221 -16.65 16.26 19.94
C PRO A 221 -16.43 14.99 19.10
N ALA A 222 -15.83 15.13 17.91
CA ALA A 222 -15.61 14.00 17.01
C ALA A 222 -14.68 12.90 17.57
N GLY A 223 -13.88 13.21 18.60
CA GLY A 223 -12.92 12.27 19.18
C GLY A 223 -11.89 11.80 18.15
N ASP A 224 -11.65 10.48 18.08
CA ASP A 224 -10.73 9.85 17.13
C ASP A 224 -11.30 9.75 15.69
N ARG A 225 -12.52 10.23 15.47
CA ARG A 225 -13.20 10.16 14.18
C ARG A 225 -12.65 11.24 13.25
N GLU A 226 -12.44 10.90 11.99
CA GLU A 226 -12.12 11.90 10.96
C GLU A 226 -13.32 12.85 10.79
N PHE A 227 -13.10 14.11 11.17
CA PHE A 227 -14.06 15.20 11.07
C PHE A 227 -13.38 16.39 10.40
N ALA A 228 -14.11 17.06 9.51
CA ALA A 228 -13.65 18.29 8.89
C ALA A 228 -14.81 19.26 8.72
N GLU A 229 -14.52 20.54 8.87
CA GLU A 229 -15.47 21.64 8.70
C GLU A 229 -14.83 22.77 7.91
N TYR A 230 -15.65 23.48 7.15
CA TYR A 230 -15.25 24.64 6.39
C TYR A 230 -16.29 25.76 6.52
N PRO A 231 -15.87 27.00 6.82
CA PRO A 231 -14.53 27.35 7.31
C PRO A 231 -14.16 26.63 8.61
N LYS A 232 -12.85 26.51 8.91
CA LYS A 232 -12.41 25.82 10.12
C LYS A 232 -12.98 26.53 11.36
N GLY A 233 -13.63 25.80 12.26
CA GLY A 233 -14.30 26.35 13.44
C GLY A 233 -15.68 26.95 13.18
N ALA A 234 -16.25 26.80 11.97
CA ALA A 234 -17.52 27.43 11.62
C ALA A 234 -18.76 26.72 12.20
N SER A 235 -18.66 25.42 12.56
CA SER A 235 -19.79 24.72 13.16
C SER A 235 -19.84 24.90 14.68
N GLN A 236 -21.04 24.92 15.24
CA GLN A 236 -21.29 25.06 16.68
C GLN A 236 -22.48 24.22 17.11
N VAL A 237 -22.60 23.99 18.42
CA VAL A 237 -23.74 23.25 18.99
C VAL A 237 -24.72 24.25 19.59
N ARG A 238 -25.99 24.16 19.20
CA ARG A 238 -27.10 24.96 19.74
C ARG A 238 -28.21 24.04 20.26
N ASP A 239 -28.98 24.51 21.22
CA ASP A 239 -30.23 23.84 21.60
C ASP A 239 -31.32 24.20 20.58
N ILE A 240 -31.90 23.18 19.94
CA ILE A 240 -33.01 23.33 19.00
C ILE A 240 -34.05 22.28 19.34
N LEU A 241 -35.30 22.72 19.54
CA LEU A 241 -36.41 21.86 20.00
C LEU A 241 -36.04 21.02 21.24
N GLY A 242 -35.25 21.59 22.17
CA GLY A 242 -34.84 20.96 23.43
C GLY A 242 -33.75 19.90 23.30
N GLN A 243 -33.05 19.83 22.16
CA GLN A 243 -31.96 18.90 21.94
C GLN A 243 -30.69 19.60 21.40
N PRO A 244 -29.49 19.24 21.90
CA PRO A 244 -28.22 19.71 21.36
C PRO A 244 -28.05 19.33 19.88
N THR A 245 -27.84 20.33 19.03
CA THR A 245 -27.77 20.19 17.57
C THR A 245 -26.53 20.87 17.02
N ARG A 246 -25.73 20.16 16.22
CA ARG A 246 -24.65 20.82 15.46
C ARG A 246 -25.24 21.58 14.28
N VAL A 247 -24.93 22.87 14.23
CA VAL A 247 -25.33 23.79 13.17
C VAL A 247 -24.12 24.47 12.58
N ILE A 248 -24.28 24.96 11.36
CA ILE A 248 -23.32 25.84 10.70
C ILE A 248 -24.09 27.00 10.10
N ASP A 249 -23.64 28.23 10.37
CA ASP A 249 -24.27 29.40 9.78
C ASP A 249 -23.71 29.61 8.35
N PRO A 250 -24.53 30.10 7.40
CA PRO A 250 -24.04 30.49 6.08
C PRO A 250 -22.98 31.59 6.19
N VAL A 251 -21.90 31.44 5.43
CA VAL A 251 -20.85 32.45 5.32
C VAL A 251 -21.07 33.25 4.03
N VAL A 252 -21.14 34.58 4.14
CA VAL A 252 -21.42 35.42 2.98
C VAL A 252 -20.33 35.27 1.93
N GLY A 253 -20.72 34.88 0.70
CA GLY A 253 -19.81 34.73 -0.43
C GLY A 253 -19.03 33.40 -0.48
N GLU A 254 -19.24 32.49 0.48
CA GLU A 254 -18.57 31.19 0.54
C GLU A 254 -19.57 30.07 0.86
N GLY A 255 -19.23 28.83 0.49
CA GLY A 255 -19.97 27.66 0.97
C GLY A 255 -19.52 27.29 2.38
N SER A 256 -20.39 26.63 3.15
CA SER A 256 -20.04 26.11 4.47
C SER A 256 -20.52 24.66 4.64
N TYR A 257 -19.70 23.82 5.29
CA TYR A 257 -20.03 22.42 5.53
C TYR A 257 -19.32 21.87 6.78
N PHE A 258 -19.83 20.74 7.28
CA PHE A 258 -19.07 19.83 8.14
C PHE A 258 -19.26 18.39 7.65
N THR A 259 -18.29 17.53 7.91
CA THR A 259 -18.22 16.15 7.41
C THR A 259 -17.71 15.20 8.47
N TYR A 260 -18.18 13.96 8.42
CA TYR A 260 -17.71 12.88 9.28
C TYR A 260 -17.35 11.65 8.43
N ARG A 261 -16.30 10.92 8.84
CA ARG A 261 -16.06 9.55 8.37
C ARG A 261 -16.95 8.58 9.15
N ILE A 262 -17.87 7.95 8.43
CA ILE A 262 -18.78 6.93 8.95
C ILE A 262 -18.25 5.55 8.55
N GLY A 263 -18.30 4.57 9.46
CA GLY A 263 -18.03 3.17 9.15
C GLY A 263 -16.55 2.76 9.02
N LYS A 264 -15.61 3.62 9.45
CA LYS A 264 -14.17 3.28 9.44
C LYS A 264 -13.91 2.04 10.30
N ASN A 265 -13.20 1.05 9.74
CA ASN A 265 -12.92 -0.23 10.38
C ASN A 265 -14.18 -0.98 10.84
N LYS A 266 -15.33 -0.78 10.19
CA LYS A 266 -16.60 -1.48 10.49
C LYS A 266 -16.90 -2.63 9.53
N LEU A 267 -15.90 -3.15 8.81
CA LEU A 267 -16.05 -4.25 7.85
C LEU A 267 -17.22 -4.01 6.87
N LEU A 268 -17.31 -2.79 6.35
CA LEU A 268 -18.27 -2.52 5.28
C LEU A 268 -17.90 -3.35 4.06
N GLN A 269 -18.91 -3.90 3.39
CA GLN A 269 -18.76 -4.77 2.25
C GLN A 269 -19.01 -3.96 0.97
N PRO A 270 -18.03 -3.90 0.05
CA PRO A 270 -18.23 -3.26 -1.24
C PRO A 270 -19.41 -3.89 -1.99
N GLY A 271 -20.16 -3.08 -2.73
CA GLY A 271 -21.37 -3.48 -3.45
C GLY A 271 -22.60 -3.75 -2.56
N SER A 272 -22.43 -3.85 -1.23
CA SER A 272 -23.54 -4.15 -0.32
C SER A 272 -24.44 -2.95 -0.09
N THR A 273 -25.68 -3.25 0.28
CA THR A 273 -26.73 -2.25 0.55
C THR A 273 -26.66 -1.74 1.99
N TYR A 274 -26.70 -0.43 2.15
CA TYR A 274 -26.70 0.27 3.44
C TYR A 274 -27.80 1.33 3.46
N ILE A 275 -28.19 1.74 4.67
CA ILE A 275 -29.13 2.84 4.89
C ILE A 275 -28.41 3.91 5.71
N LEU A 276 -28.32 5.11 5.14
CA LEU A 276 -27.86 6.31 5.85
C LEU A 276 -29.09 7.01 6.43
N THR A 277 -29.06 7.30 7.72
CA THR A 277 -30.11 8.06 8.42
C THR A 277 -29.53 9.35 8.99
N VAL A 278 -30.24 10.46 8.80
CA VAL A 278 -29.88 11.77 9.34
C VAL A 278 -31.09 12.29 10.11
N GLU A 279 -30.93 12.48 11.42
CA GLU A 279 -31.92 13.16 12.26
C GLU A 279 -31.69 14.66 12.21
N TYR A 280 -32.76 15.44 12.04
CA TYR A 280 -32.68 16.89 11.93
C TYR A 280 -33.88 17.56 12.60
N PRO A 281 -33.71 18.76 13.17
CA PRO A 281 -34.83 19.54 13.66
C PRO A 281 -35.53 20.26 12.51
N GLU A 282 -36.84 20.04 12.37
CA GLU A 282 -37.70 20.76 11.43
C GLU A 282 -38.47 21.87 12.17
N ASP A 283 -37.73 22.81 12.75
CA ASP A 283 -38.23 24.01 13.43
C ASP A 283 -38.32 25.25 12.54
N ALA A 284 -37.50 25.31 11.49
CA ALA A 284 -37.39 26.46 10.59
C ALA A 284 -37.17 26.02 9.14
N PRO A 285 -37.46 26.90 8.16
CA PRO A 285 -37.23 26.60 6.75
C PRO A 285 -35.74 26.45 6.46
N ARG A 286 -35.31 25.30 5.93
CA ARG A 286 -33.91 25.03 5.57
C ARG A 286 -33.81 24.22 4.28
N THR A 287 -32.77 24.48 3.49
CA THR A 287 -32.30 23.57 2.43
C THR A 287 -31.12 22.79 2.97
N ILE A 288 -31.20 21.46 2.97
CA ILE A 288 -30.19 20.56 3.54
C ILE A 288 -29.62 19.73 2.41
N ILE A 289 -28.29 19.68 2.31
CA ILE A 289 -27.57 18.88 1.31
C ILE A 289 -26.80 17.79 2.04
N VAL A 290 -27.09 16.53 1.69
CA VAL A 290 -26.38 15.35 2.20
C VAL A 290 -25.49 14.78 1.11
N GLN A 291 -24.18 14.88 1.32
CA GLN A 291 -23.17 14.25 0.47
C GLN A 291 -22.73 12.92 1.07
N ASN A 292 -22.99 11.83 0.34
CA ASN A 292 -22.54 10.49 0.67
C ASN A 292 -21.43 10.05 -0.30
N ASN A 293 -20.18 10.12 0.17
CA ASN A 293 -19.01 9.69 -0.61
C ASN A 293 -18.91 8.15 -0.76
N GLY A 294 -19.69 7.38 0.00
CA GLY A 294 -19.77 5.92 -0.12
C GLY A 294 -20.39 5.44 -1.43
N ASN A 295 -21.30 6.23 -2.02
CA ASN A 295 -21.92 5.97 -3.32
C ASN A 295 -21.83 7.16 -4.30
N GLU A 296 -21.04 8.19 -3.96
CA GLU A 296 -20.89 9.43 -4.74
C GLU A 296 -22.23 10.11 -5.05
N THR A 297 -23.10 10.19 -4.07
CA THR A 297 -24.36 10.93 -4.23
C THR A 297 -24.34 12.21 -3.41
N ILE A 298 -24.94 13.24 -3.99
CA ILE A 298 -25.29 14.49 -3.32
C ILE A 298 -26.80 14.60 -3.49
N ARG A 299 -27.52 14.60 -2.38
CA ARG A 299 -28.98 14.69 -2.35
C ARG A 299 -29.35 15.76 -1.34
N GLY A 300 -30.20 16.69 -1.71
CA GLY A 300 -30.82 17.54 -0.72
C GLY A 300 -32.32 17.43 -0.69
N PHE A 301 -32.84 18.06 0.34
CA PHE A 301 -34.25 18.18 0.66
C PHE A 301 -34.43 19.51 1.37
N HIS A 302 -35.67 19.95 1.48
CA HIS A 302 -35.95 21.25 2.05
C HIS A 302 -37.21 21.24 2.90
N THR A 303 -37.26 22.17 3.85
CA THR A 303 -38.36 22.36 4.79
C THR A 303 -38.89 23.79 4.66
N GLY A 304 -40.18 24.00 4.88
CA GLY A 304 -40.80 25.32 4.82
C GLY A 304 -40.72 26.00 3.44
N PRO A 305 -40.97 27.33 3.38
CA PRO A 305 -40.84 28.13 2.17
C PRO A 305 -39.36 28.45 1.85
N THR A 306 -38.64 27.46 1.32
CA THR A 306 -37.25 27.58 0.86
C THR A 306 -37.15 27.40 -0.65
N VAL A 307 -36.00 27.77 -1.23
CA VAL A 307 -35.67 27.36 -2.60
C VAL A 307 -35.47 25.85 -2.57
N GLY A 308 -36.37 25.12 -3.25
CA GLY A 308 -36.35 23.66 -3.23
C GLY A 308 -35.11 23.10 -3.90
N ASP A 309 -34.80 21.85 -3.57
CA ASP A 309 -33.73 21.10 -4.20
C ASP A 309 -34.32 20.05 -5.14
N ALA A 310 -33.49 19.52 -6.05
CA ALA A 310 -33.87 18.41 -6.88
C ALA A 310 -33.97 17.14 -6.02
N PHE A 311 -35.20 16.79 -5.61
CA PHE A 311 -35.52 15.55 -4.88
C PHE A 311 -34.97 14.27 -5.56
N HIS A 312 -34.52 14.34 -6.83
CA HIS A 312 -34.21 13.17 -7.65
C HIS A 312 -32.90 13.17 -8.47
N SER A 313 -32.11 14.23 -8.64
CA SER A 313 -31.00 14.18 -9.62
C SER A 313 -29.64 13.74 -9.07
N LYS A 314 -29.02 12.76 -9.75
CA LYS A 314 -27.66 12.26 -9.45
C LYS A 314 -26.57 13.11 -10.15
N TYR A 315 -26.91 13.77 -11.27
CA TYR A 315 -25.97 14.43 -12.20
C TYR A 315 -26.59 15.57 -13.06
N VAL A 316 -27.66 16.24 -12.62
CA VAL A 316 -28.20 17.42 -13.34
C VAL A 316 -28.41 18.60 -12.40
N ASP A 317 -28.31 19.81 -12.96
CA ASP A 317 -28.45 21.09 -12.26
C ASP A 317 -29.77 21.17 -11.48
N ASN A 318 -29.70 21.74 -10.28
CA ASN A 318 -30.83 21.91 -9.38
C ASN A 318 -31.86 22.85 -10.01
N LEU A 319 -32.96 22.30 -10.52
CA LEU A 319 -34.15 23.08 -10.85
C LEU A 319 -34.88 23.38 -9.54
N ASN A 320 -34.77 24.63 -9.08
CA ASN A 320 -35.40 25.10 -7.85
C ASN A 320 -36.93 25.02 -7.97
N GLU A 321 -37.55 23.98 -7.40
CA GLU A 321 -39.00 23.95 -7.23
C GLU A 321 -39.37 24.76 -5.98
N SER A 322 -40.16 25.82 -6.13
CA SER A 322 -40.66 26.60 -4.99
C SER A 322 -41.91 25.92 -4.42
N ILE A 323 -41.70 24.86 -3.65
CA ILE A 323 -42.76 24.16 -2.92
C ILE A 323 -42.74 24.65 -1.48
N ASN A 324 -43.89 25.05 -0.94
CA ASN A 324 -44.02 25.36 0.47
C ASN A 324 -44.41 24.09 1.23
N THR A 325 -43.42 23.41 1.83
CA THR A 325 -43.67 22.23 2.66
C THR A 325 -44.05 22.64 4.08
N PRO A 326 -45.04 22.00 4.73
CA PRO A 326 -45.37 22.27 6.12
C PRO A 326 -44.17 22.02 7.04
N ILE A 327 -43.97 22.87 8.04
CA ILE A 327 -42.97 22.68 9.09
C ILE A 327 -43.61 21.83 10.20
N SER A 328 -43.03 20.66 10.52
CA SER A 328 -43.58 19.78 11.56
C SER A 328 -43.40 20.31 12.98
N GLY A 329 -42.38 21.15 13.23
CA GLY A 329 -42.01 21.61 14.56
C GLY A 329 -41.44 20.50 15.45
N LYS A 330 -40.97 19.42 14.85
CA LYS A 330 -40.47 18.22 15.52
C LYS A 330 -39.10 17.80 14.97
N TRP A 331 -38.51 16.82 15.62
CA TRP A 331 -37.38 16.09 15.08
C TRP A 331 -37.87 15.11 14.02
N GLU A 332 -37.29 15.19 12.84
CA GLU A 332 -37.61 14.36 11.69
C GLU A 332 -36.37 13.56 11.25
N THR A 333 -36.59 12.55 10.41
CA THR A 333 -35.51 11.68 9.92
C THR A 333 -35.50 11.61 8.41
N TRP A 334 -34.36 11.97 7.82
CA TRP A 334 -34.07 11.72 6.41
C TRP A 334 -33.34 10.38 6.26
N LYS A 335 -33.70 9.60 5.24
CA LYS A 335 -33.13 8.26 5.00
C LYS A 335 -32.74 8.09 3.54
N GLN A 336 -31.60 7.46 3.31
CA GLN A 336 -31.14 7.07 1.98
C GLN A 336 -30.66 5.62 1.98
N MET A 337 -31.30 4.78 1.17
CA MET A 337 -30.75 3.49 0.79
C MET A 337 -29.68 3.69 -0.31
N PHE A 338 -28.54 3.03 -0.17
CA PHE A 338 -27.48 3.07 -1.17
C PHE A 338 -26.69 1.77 -1.24
N HIS A 339 -26.02 1.55 -2.37
CA HIS A 339 -24.99 0.53 -2.51
C HIS A 339 -23.62 1.18 -2.30
N LEU A 340 -22.80 0.60 -1.43
CA LEU A 340 -21.43 1.06 -1.25
C LEU A 340 -20.62 0.76 -2.52
N HIS A 341 -19.85 1.72 -3.01
CA HIS A 341 -19.03 1.51 -4.22
C HIS A 341 -18.04 0.35 -4.07
N ASP A 342 -17.79 -0.35 -5.18
CA ASP A 342 -16.87 -1.50 -5.23
C ASP A 342 -15.40 -1.12 -5.01
N ARG A 343 -15.08 0.18 -5.15
CA ARG A 343 -13.71 0.70 -5.01
C ARG A 343 -13.21 0.76 -3.56
N PHE A 344 -14.08 0.57 -2.57
CA PHE A 344 -13.67 0.61 -1.17
C PHE A 344 -12.97 -0.71 -0.81
N PRO A 345 -11.72 -0.67 -0.30
CA PRO A 345 -11.01 -1.89 0.07
C PRO A 345 -11.61 -2.53 1.33
N ILE A 346 -11.50 -3.85 1.43
CA ILE A 346 -11.90 -4.66 2.60
C ILE A 346 -10.84 -4.60 3.71
#